data_AF-A0A957X2N8-F1
#
_entry.id   AF-A0A957X2N8-F1
#
_cell.length_a   1.000
_cell.length_b   1.000
_cell.length_c   1.000
_cell.angle_alpha   90.00
_cell.angle_beta   90.00
_cell.angle_gamma   90.00
#
_symmetry.space_group_name_H-M   'P 1'
#
loop_
_entity.id
_entity.type
_entity.pdbx_description
1 polymer ?
#
loop_
_entity_poly.entity_id
_entity_poly.type
_entity_poly.pdbx_seq_one_letter_code
_entity_poly.pdbx_strand_id
1 'polypeptide(L)'
;MTIALIPLTRTLHVGALQHLYRATPEYWAMYHYLQAPPGQAAGDMKAAEETPGRYLMGIIQPVSQSPHVNEIGDAPGAGELIG
;
A
#
# COMPACT_ATOMS: atom_id res chain seq x y z
N MET A 1 8.19 -14.48 -3.30
CA MET A 1 7.12 -13.47 -3.13
C MET A 1 6.48 -13.73 -1.78
N THR A 2 6.69 -12.84 -0.81
CA THR A 2 6.19 -13.03 0.56
C THR A 2 4.91 -12.23 0.72
N ILE A 3 3.85 -12.89 1.19
CA ILE A 3 2.60 -12.26 1.58
C ILE A 3 2.52 -12.36 3.10
N ALA A 4 2.22 -11.24 3.76
CA ALA A 4 2.04 -11.19 5.20
C ALA A 4 0.61 -10.80 5.56
N LEU A 5 0.13 -11.32 6.68
CA LEU A 5 -1.15 -10.96 7.26
C LEU A 5 -0.88 -10.11 8.51
N ILE A 6 -1.40 -8.89 8.54
CA ILE A 6 -1.21 -7.96 9.66
C ILE A 6 -2.55 -7.54 10.28
N PRO A 7 -2.63 -7.36 11.60
CA PRO A 7 -3.81 -6.75 12.22
C PRO A 7 -3.90 -5.29 11.82
N LEU A 8 -5.08 -4.86 11.38
CA LEU A 8 -5.36 -3.46 11.08
C LEU A 8 -5.81 -2.75 12.34
N THR A 9 -5.19 -1.60 12.58
CA THR A 9 -5.54 -0.67 13.65
C THR A 9 -6.07 0.63 13.06
N ARG A 10 -7.07 1.22 13.71
CA ARG A 10 -7.70 2.46 13.23
C ARG A 10 -6.73 3.62 13.13
N THR A 11 -5.82 3.74 14.09
CA THR A 11 -4.85 4.84 14.16
C THR A 11 -3.90 4.88 12.95
N LEU A 12 -3.59 3.71 12.37
CA LEU A 12 -2.58 3.60 11.32
C LEU A 12 -3.18 3.33 9.94
N HIS A 13 -4.33 2.66 9.85
CA HIS A 13 -4.73 2.02 8.60
C HIS A 13 -6.01 2.58 7.95
N VAL A 14 -6.74 3.51 8.59
CA VAL A 14 -7.98 4.07 8.00
C VAL A 14 -7.73 4.67 6.61
N GLY A 15 -6.67 5.47 6.46
CA GLY A 15 -6.34 6.11 5.19
C GLY A 15 -6.01 5.10 4.09
N ALA A 16 -5.19 4.09 4.42
CA ALA A 16 -4.82 3.02 3.49
C ALA A 16 -6.04 2.18 3.08
N LEU A 17 -6.90 1.80 4.03
CA LEU A 17 -8.12 1.03 3.75
C LEU A 17 -9.11 1.82 2.89
N GLN A 18 -9.31 3.12 3.18
CA GLN A 18 -10.18 3.96 2.34
C GLN A 18 -9.62 4.11 0.91
N HIS A 19 -8.30 4.15 0.76
CA HIS A 19 -7.68 4.16 -0.57
C HIS A 19 -7.92 2.86 -1.31
N LEU A 20 -7.76 1.70 -0.64
CA LEU A 20 -8.10 0.40 -1.21
C LEU A 20 -9.57 0.33 -1.62
N TYR A 21 -10.49 0.76 -0.76
CA TYR A 21 -11.92 0.78 -1.09
C TYR A 21 -12.24 1.60 -2.33
N ARG A 22 -11.57 2.75 -2.53
CA ARG A 22 -11.73 3.54 -3.77
C ARG A 22 -11.14 2.84 -4.99
N ALA A 23 -10.10 2.03 -4.83
CA ALA A 23 -9.45 1.30 -5.90
C ALA A 23 -10.22 0.04 -6.34
N THR A 24 -11.31 -0.33 -5.64
CA THR A 24 -12.12 -1.53 -5.92
C THR A 24 -13.59 -1.16 -6.23
N PRO A 25 -13.87 -0.41 -7.31
CA PRO A 25 -15.23 0.06 -7.61
C PRO A 25 -16.24 -1.06 -7.87
N GLU A 26 -15.80 -2.19 -8.43
CA GLU A 26 -16.69 -3.33 -8.72
C GLU A 26 -17.28 -3.93 -7.44
N TYR A 27 -16.52 -3.93 -6.34
CA TYR A 27 -17.03 -4.39 -5.05
C TYR A 27 -18.21 -3.53 -4.58
N TRP A 28 -18.11 -2.21 -4.74
CA TRP A 28 -19.15 -1.26 -4.33
C TRP A 28 -20.38 -1.28 -5.25
N ALA A 29 -20.17 -1.60 -6.54
CA ALA A 29 -21.26 -1.74 -7.50
C ALA A 29 -22.23 -2.88 -7.11
N MET A 30 -21.76 -3.93 -6.44
CA MET A 30 -22.62 -4.99 -5.89
C MET A 30 -23.65 -4.47 -4.87
N TYR A 31 -23.32 -3.35 -4.23
CA TYR A 31 -24.17 -2.66 -3.25
C TYR A 31 -24.82 -1.40 -3.84
N HIS A 32 -24.84 -1.26 -5.16
CA HIS A 32 -25.39 -0.10 -5.88
C HIS A 32 -24.72 1.24 -5.57
N TYR A 33 -23.47 1.21 -5.10
CA TYR A 33 -22.64 2.40 -4.95
C TYR A 33 -21.68 2.53 -6.12
N LEU A 34 -21.55 3.74 -6.67
CA LEU A 34 -20.58 4.04 -7.74
C LEU A 34 -19.12 3.92 -7.25
N GLN A 35 -18.91 4.14 -5.95
CA GLN A 35 -17.60 4.13 -5.30
C GLN A 35 -17.77 3.94 -3.80
N ALA A 36 -16.67 3.67 -3.11
CA ALA A 36 -16.64 3.62 -1.65
C ALA A 36 -17.19 4.93 -1.02
N PRO A 37 -18.15 4.84 -0.09
CA PRO A 37 -18.61 5.99 0.66
C PRO A 37 -17.45 6.67 1.43
N PRO A 38 -17.46 8.01 1.55
CA PRO A 38 -16.49 8.70 2.38
C PRO A 38 -16.56 8.24 3.85
N GLY A 39 -15.41 7.95 4.45
CA GLY A 39 -15.33 7.55 5.86
C GLY A 39 -15.76 6.10 6.15
N GLN A 40 -16.14 5.32 5.14
CA GLN A 40 -16.52 3.92 5.28
C GLN A 40 -15.48 3.11 6.06
N ALA A 41 -14.20 3.25 5.71
CA ALA A 41 -13.11 2.56 6.39
C ALA A 41 -13.01 2.92 7.89
N ALA A 42 -13.28 4.18 8.25
CA ALA A 42 -13.28 4.61 9.65
C ALA A 42 -14.45 4.00 10.44
N GLY A 43 -15.62 3.90 9.80
CA GLY A 43 -16.78 3.21 10.36
C GLY A 43 -16.53 1.73 10.57
N ASP A 44 -15.99 1.04 9.57
CA ASP A 44 -15.70 -0.38 9.64
C ASP A 44 -14.64 -0.72 10.70
N MET A 45 -13.58 0.08 10.80
CA MET A 45 -12.55 -0.09 11.83
C MET A 45 -13.08 0.19 13.23
N LYS A 46 -13.89 1.24 13.40
CA LYS A 46 -14.56 1.52 14.68
C LYS A 46 -15.45 0.34 15.09
N ALA A 47 -16.26 -0.17 14.17
CA ALA A 47 -17.12 -1.31 14.43
C ALA A 47 -16.33 -2.58 14.80
N ALA A 48 -15.16 -2.79 14.19
CA ALA A 48 -14.27 -3.89 14.57
C ALA A 48 -13.68 -3.72 15.97
N GLU A 49 -13.20 -2.52 16.33
CA GLU A 49 -12.67 -2.22 17.68
C GLU A 49 -13.74 -2.36 18.77
N GLU A 50 -14.99 -1.98 18.47
CA GLU A 50 -16.11 -2.02 19.41
C GLU A 50 -16.76 -3.42 19.53
N THR A 51 -16.42 -4.37 18.65
CA THR A 51 -16.98 -5.73 18.66
C THR A 51 -15.96 -6.74 19.23
N PRO A 52 -16.16 -7.26 20.45
CA PRO A 52 -15.26 -8.26 21.03
C PRO A 52 -15.07 -9.48 20.12
N GLY A 53 -13.81 -9.89 19.91
CA GLY A 53 -13.46 -11.03 19.07
C GLY A 53 -13.46 -10.77 17.56
N ARG A 54 -13.79 -9.54 17.11
CA ARG A 54 -13.70 -9.15 15.70
C ARG A 54 -12.35 -8.48 15.42
N TYR A 55 -11.64 -8.97 14.41
CA TYR A 55 -10.39 -8.40 13.97
C TYR A 55 -10.44 -8.12 12.47
N LEU A 56 -9.93 -6.97 12.06
CA LEU A 56 -9.66 -6.68 10.65
C LEU A 56 -8.21 -7.02 10.36
N MET A 57 -8.00 -7.78 9.29
CA MET A 57 -6.67 -8.19 8.86
C MET A 57 -6.39 -7.66 7.46
N GLY A 58 -5.19 -7.15 7.24
CA GLY A 58 -4.69 -6.75 5.94
C GLY A 58 -3.76 -7.80 5.36
N ILE A 59 -3.94 -8.12 4.08
CA ILE A 59 -3.01 -8.93 3.30
C ILE A 59 -2.08 -7.95 2.59
N ILE A 60 -0.79 -7.99 2.92
CA ILE A 60 0.20 -7.08 2.36
C ILE A 60 1.29 -7.86 1.63
N GLN A 61 1.74 -7.28 0.51
CA GLN A 61 2.93 -7.71 -0.20
C GLN A 61 3.96 -6.58 -0.12
N PRO A 62 5.16 -6.84 0.40
CA PRO A 62 6.25 -5.88 0.34
C PRO A 62 6.60 -5.59 -1.13
N VAL A 63 6.67 -4.32 -1.49
CA VAL A 63 7.31 -3.89 -2.74
C VAL A 63 8.81 -3.87 -2.52
N SER A 64 9.55 -4.76 -3.19
CA SER A 64 11.01 -4.65 -3.23
C SER A 64 11.38 -3.36 -3.96
N GLN A 65 11.91 -2.37 -3.23
CA GLN A 65 12.59 -1.26 -3.88
C GLN A 65 13.83 -1.82 -4.57
N SER A 66 13.87 -1.74 -5.90
CA SER A 66 15.14 -1.97 -6.61
C SER A 66 16.11 -0.86 -6.17
N PRO A 67 17.37 -1.17 -5.84
CA PRO A 67 18.32 -0.14 -5.48
C PRO A 67 18.46 0.84 -6.66
N HIS A 68 18.27 2.13 -6.40
CA HIS A 68 18.74 3.16 -7.31
C HIS A 68 20.27 3.02 -7.41
N VAL A 69 20.76 2.42 -8.49
CA VAL A 69 22.18 2.50 -8.84
C VAL A 69 22.41 3.93 -9.32
N ASN A 70 22.99 4.77 -8.47
CA ASN A 70 23.68 5.97 -8.95
C ASN A 70 24.95 5.49 -9.65
N GLU A 71 24.89 5.32 -10.97
CA GLU A 71 26.10 5.22 -11.78
C GLU A 71 26.82 6.57 -11.74
N ILE A 72 27.72 6.73 -10.77
CA ILE A 72 28.79 7.72 -10.87
C ILE A 72 29.74 7.15 -11.91
N GLY A 73 29.69 7.70 -13.13
CA GLY A 73 30.62 7.37 -14.20
C GLY A 73 32.04 7.70 -13.78
N ASP A 74 32.79 6.68 -13.37
CA ASP A 74 34.25 6.73 -13.28
C ASP A 74 34.79 6.09 -14.56
N ALA A 75 35.14 6.92 -15.54
CA ALA A 75 35.78 6.46 -16.76
C ALA A 75 37.29 6.37 -16.51
N PRO A 76 37.92 5.18 -16.58
CA PRO A 76 39.37 5.09 -16.53
C PRO A 76 39.93 5.29 -17.94
N GLY A 77 40.86 6.24 -18.09
CA GLY A 77 41.78 6.26 -19.22
C GLY A 77 41.59 7.42 -20.19
N ALA A 78 42.24 8.54 -19.90
CA ALA A 78 42.76 9.44 -20.92
C ALA A 78 44.27 9.59 -20.69
N GLY A 79 44.99 8.49 -20.92
CA GLY A 79 46.42 8.53 -21.18
C GLY A 79 46.63 8.96 -22.63
N GLU A 80 47.35 10.08 -22.79
CA GLU A 80 48.44 10.26 -23.74
C GLU A 80 48.26 9.71 -25.17
N LEU A 81 48.04 10.62 -26.14
CA LEU A 81 48.59 10.47 -27.49
C LEU A 81 49.03 11.84 -28.06
N ILE A 82 50.34 12.03 -27.96
CA ILE A 82 51.25 12.80 -28.80
C ILE A 82 50.93 12.63 -30.31
N GLY A 83 50.95 13.74 -31.05
CA GLY A 83 50.86 13.81 -32.51
C GLY A 83 50.76 15.24 -33.02
#